data_AF-A0A961P0Q4-F1
#
_entry.id   AF-A0A961P0Q4-F1
#
_cell.length_a   1.000
_cell.length_b   1.000
_cell.length_c   1.000
_cell.angle_alpha   90.00
_cell.angle_beta   90.00
_cell.angle_gamma   90.00
#
_symmetry.space_group_name_H-M   'P 1'
#
loop_
_entity.id
_entity.type
_entity.pdbx_description
1 polymer ?
#
loop_
_entity_poly.entity_id
_entity_poly.type
_entity_poly.pdbx_seq_one_letter_code
_entity_poly.pdbx_strand_id
1 'polypeptide(L)'
;MEAVIDALLDWIAGNSAYTTDGITRPIVVELSPEDLTREFYSGVPHLVPDDGVDERLNALYAFGDGPAGTIYILDANTIDGAREFDAPHDNPLWREILLHELVHHVQYQTGEADTWQCSSQGEVAAYTLGGRYLKQRYTDDPMGNRNFWARVYARC
;
A
#
# COMPACT_ATOMS: atom_id res chain seq x y z
N MET A 1 11.79 -4.66 9.27
CA MET A 1 10.40 -4.70 8.76
C MET A 1 9.38 -4.49 9.87
N GLU A 2 9.30 -5.34 10.90
CA GLU A 2 8.27 -5.26 11.97
C GLU A 2 8.14 -3.87 12.62
N ALA A 3 9.25 -3.25 13.02
CA ALA A 3 9.23 -1.91 13.62
C ALA A 3 8.68 -0.83 12.68
N VAL A 4 8.85 -0.98 11.36
CA VAL A 4 8.30 -0.05 10.38
C VAL A 4 6.78 -0.25 10.28
N ILE A 5 6.32 -1.51 10.23
CA ILE A 5 4.89 -1.84 10.24
C ILE A 5 4.22 -1.24 11.49
N ASP A 6 4.80 -1.48 12.67
CA ASP A 6 4.27 -0.95 13.93
C ASP A 6 4.20 0.57 13.93
N ALA A 7 5.28 1.25 13.51
CA ALA A 7 5.29 2.71 13.44
C ALA A 7 4.25 3.28 12.45
N LEU A 8 3.97 2.57 11.35
CA LEU A 8 2.96 2.99 10.38
C LEU A 8 1.54 2.71 10.87
N LEU A 9 1.30 1.58 11.54
CA LEU A 9 0.01 1.27 12.17
C LEU A 9 -0.31 2.28 13.28
N ASP A 10 0.65 2.59 14.15
CA ASP A 10 0.53 3.64 15.17
C ASP A 10 0.21 5.00 14.53
N TRP A 11 0.88 5.31 13.40
CA TRP A 11 0.60 6.53 12.66
C TRP A 11 -0.82 6.55 12.09
N ILE A 12 -1.31 5.43 11.53
CA ILE A 12 -2.68 5.31 11.02
C ILE A 12 -3.69 5.56 12.14
N ALA A 13 -3.51 4.93 13.31
CA ALA A 13 -4.39 5.13 14.46
C ALA A 13 -4.37 6.60 14.94
N GLY A 14 -3.20 7.24 14.98
CA GLY A 14 -3.06 8.64 15.37
C GLY A 14 -3.61 9.66 14.35
N ASN A 15 -3.85 9.24 13.10
CA ASN A 15 -4.23 10.15 12.00
C ASN A 15 -5.56 9.78 11.32
N SER A 16 -6.30 8.81 11.83
CA SER A 16 -7.57 8.35 11.27
C SER A 16 -8.57 7.95 12.36
N ALA A 17 -9.73 7.43 11.97
CA ALA A 17 -10.69 6.82 12.90
C ALA A 17 -10.45 5.30 13.08
N TYR A 18 -9.47 4.73 12.38
CA TYR A 18 -9.19 3.31 12.45
C TYR A 18 -8.57 2.93 13.80
N THR A 19 -9.02 1.79 14.34
CA THR A 19 -8.38 1.16 15.49
C THR A 19 -7.42 0.09 14.99
N THR A 20 -6.15 0.18 15.36
CA THR A 20 -5.12 -0.79 14.99
C THR A 20 -4.72 -1.70 16.16
N ASP A 21 -5.30 -1.50 17.35
CA ASP A 21 -5.04 -2.33 18.52
C ASP A 21 -5.50 -3.77 18.28
N GLY A 22 -4.60 -4.73 18.51
CA GLY A 22 -4.92 -6.16 18.45
C GLY A 22 -5.10 -6.73 17.04
N ILE A 23 -4.85 -5.95 15.98
CA ILE A 23 -4.81 -6.51 14.62
C ILE A 23 -3.55 -7.35 14.44
N THR A 24 -3.67 -8.47 13.70
CA THR A 24 -2.51 -9.31 13.40
C THR A 24 -1.71 -8.65 12.28
N ARG A 25 -0.40 -8.47 12.45
CA ARG A 25 0.46 -7.89 11.41
C ARG A 25 0.37 -8.69 10.11
N PRO A 26 0.31 -8.02 8.94
CA PRO A 26 0.43 -8.71 7.67
C PRO A 26 1.87 -9.17 7.46
N ILE A 27 2.05 -10.16 6.60
CA ILE A 27 3.37 -10.49 6.06
C ILE A 27 3.68 -9.46 4.98
N VAL A 28 4.89 -8.92 4.97
CA VAL A 28 5.37 -8.01 3.92
C VAL A 28 6.46 -8.71 3.13
N VAL A 29 6.27 -8.85 1.83
CA VAL A 29 7.21 -9.47 0.89
C VAL A 29 7.64 -8.44 -0.14
N GLU A 30 8.94 -8.16 -0.18
CA GLU A 30 9.54 -7.30 -1.20
C GLU A 30 9.81 -8.12 -2.48
N LEU A 31 9.37 -7.59 -3.62
CA LEU A 31 9.45 -8.22 -4.93
C LEU A 31 10.14 -7.33 -5.97
N SER A 32 10.65 -7.95 -7.05
CA SER A 32 11.00 -7.20 -8.26
C SER A 32 9.74 -6.69 -8.99
N PRO A 33 9.86 -5.71 -9.90
CA PRO A 33 8.74 -5.26 -10.71
C PRO A 33 8.05 -6.37 -11.52
N GLU A 34 8.82 -7.30 -12.08
CA GLU A 34 8.31 -8.46 -12.83
C GLU A 34 7.53 -9.41 -11.92
N ASP A 35 8.05 -9.67 -10.72
CA ASP A 35 7.43 -10.57 -9.76
C ASP A 35 6.14 -9.98 -9.19
N LEU A 36 6.14 -8.68 -8.87
CA LEU A 36 4.94 -7.98 -8.42
C LEU A 36 3.86 -7.96 -9.51
N THR A 37 4.25 -7.69 -10.76
CA THR A 37 3.34 -7.72 -11.90
C THR A 37 2.74 -9.12 -12.06
N ARG A 38 3.57 -10.15 -12.02
CA ARG A 38 3.12 -11.55 -12.11
C ARG A 38 2.15 -11.92 -10.99
N GLU A 39 2.39 -11.47 -9.77
CA GLU A 39 1.52 -11.71 -8.63
C GLU A 39 0.15 -11.04 -8.81
N PHE A 40 0.14 -9.75 -9.19
CA PHE A 40 -1.09 -9.00 -9.45
C PHE A 40 -1.97 -9.63 -10.54
N TYR A 41 -1.34 -10.13 -11.61
CA TYR A 41 -2.02 -10.75 -12.74
C TYR A 41 -2.21 -12.27 -12.61
N SER A 42 -1.93 -12.87 -11.45
CA SER A 42 -1.97 -14.34 -11.26
C SER A 42 -3.32 -14.98 -11.66
N GLY A 43 -4.43 -14.29 -11.40
CA GLY A 43 -5.78 -14.73 -11.79
C GLY A 43 -6.16 -14.44 -13.26
N VAL A 44 -5.39 -13.58 -13.94
CA VAL A 44 -5.62 -13.16 -15.33
C VAL A 44 -4.29 -12.99 -16.10
N PRO A 45 -3.47 -14.06 -16.25
CA PRO A 45 -2.10 -13.91 -16.78
C PRO A 45 -2.01 -13.39 -18.23
N HIS A 46 -3.10 -13.48 -18.98
CA HIS A 46 -3.19 -12.98 -20.35
C HIS A 46 -3.30 -11.45 -20.46
N LEU A 47 -3.42 -10.75 -19.32
CA LEU A 47 -3.47 -9.29 -19.25
C LEU A 47 -2.13 -8.66 -18.82
N VAL A 48 -1.10 -9.47 -18.58
CA VAL A 48 0.25 -8.99 -18.30
C VAL A 48 0.77 -8.18 -19.50
N PRO A 49 1.41 -7.01 -19.28
CA PRO A 49 2.04 -6.23 -20.35
C PRO A 49 3.06 -7.04 -21.18
N ASP A 50 3.27 -6.65 -22.43
CA ASP A 50 4.17 -7.36 -23.36
C ASP A 50 5.64 -7.39 -22.88
N ASP A 51 6.07 -6.36 -22.16
CA ASP A 51 7.40 -6.28 -21.54
C ASP A 51 7.48 -6.95 -20.16
N GLY A 52 6.35 -7.48 -19.66
CA GLY A 52 6.25 -8.21 -18.40
C GLY A 52 6.17 -7.33 -17.15
N VAL A 53 6.13 -6.00 -17.28
CA VAL A 53 6.13 -5.08 -16.13
C VAL A 53 4.98 -4.08 -16.26
N ASP A 54 4.13 -4.00 -15.24
CA ASP A 54 3.18 -2.89 -15.10
C ASP A 54 3.78 -1.82 -14.18
N GLU A 55 4.35 -0.77 -14.78
CA GLU A 55 5.01 0.34 -14.06
C GLU A 55 4.07 1.11 -13.12
N ARG A 56 2.75 0.88 -13.19
CA ARG A 56 1.78 1.51 -12.30
C ARG A 56 1.66 0.79 -10.95
N LEU A 57 2.17 -0.43 -10.85
CA LEU A 57 2.08 -1.26 -9.65
C LEU A 57 3.27 -0.99 -8.72
N ASN A 58 2.97 -0.53 -7.51
CA ASN A 58 3.97 -0.34 -6.45
C ASN A 58 3.82 -1.36 -5.32
N ALA A 59 2.59 -1.83 -5.08
CA ALA A 59 2.28 -2.85 -4.12
C ALA A 59 0.90 -3.46 -4.41
N LEU A 60 0.56 -4.53 -3.69
CA LEU A 60 -0.79 -5.07 -3.57
C LEU A 60 -0.98 -5.79 -2.22
N TYR A 61 -2.16 -5.61 -1.62
CA TYR A 61 -2.58 -6.39 -0.47
C TYR A 61 -3.43 -7.60 -0.87
N ALA A 62 -2.85 -8.79 -0.77
CA ALA A 62 -3.51 -10.07 -0.97
C ALA A 62 -4.18 -10.54 0.33
N PHE A 63 -5.40 -10.06 0.60
CA PHE A 63 -6.15 -10.38 1.82
C PHE A 63 -6.42 -11.88 2.03
N GLY A 64 -6.47 -12.67 0.96
CA GLY A 64 -6.71 -14.12 1.00
C GLY A 64 -5.47 -14.96 1.39
N ASP A 65 -4.29 -14.33 1.42
CA ASP A 65 -3.03 -15.03 1.66
C ASP A 65 -2.74 -15.15 3.15
N GLY A 66 -3.17 -16.27 3.74
CA GLY A 66 -2.96 -16.55 5.16
C GLY A 66 -3.95 -15.81 6.07
N PRO A 67 -3.73 -15.84 7.41
CA PRO A 67 -4.72 -15.35 8.38
C PRO A 67 -4.84 -13.81 8.45
N ALA A 68 -3.81 -13.08 8.00
CA ALA A 68 -3.74 -11.61 8.08
C ALA A 68 -3.52 -10.95 6.71
N GLY A 69 -3.53 -11.73 5.63
CA GLY A 69 -3.13 -11.30 4.29
C GLY A 69 -1.62 -11.11 4.14
N THR A 70 -1.20 -10.98 2.88
CA THR A 70 0.19 -10.65 2.51
C THR A 70 0.21 -9.34 1.72
N ILE A 71 1.12 -8.44 2.08
CA ILE A 71 1.44 -7.25 1.29
C ILE A 71 2.65 -7.61 0.44
N TYR A 72 2.46 -7.64 -0.87
CA TYR A 72 3.56 -7.68 -1.83
C TYR A 72 3.88 -6.24 -2.24
N ILE A 73 5.13 -5.83 -2.16
CA ILE A 73 5.57 -4.45 -2.40
C ILE A 73 6.86 -4.47 -3.21
N LEU A 74 7.09 -3.45 -4.04
CA LEU A 74 8.40 -3.29 -4.68
C LEU A 74 9.52 -3.21 -3.65
N ASP A 75 10.66 -3.83 -3.98
CA ASP A 75 11.89 -3.72 -3.19
C ASP A 75 12.24 -2.25 -2.92
N ALA A 76 12.55 -1.94 -1.66
CA ALA A 76 12.77 -0.56 -1.26
C ALA A 76 13.92 0.13 -2.01
N ASN A 77 14.88 -0.62 -2.56
CA ASN A 77 15.97 -0.08 -3.37
C ASN A 77 15.55 0.40 -4.76
N THR A 78 14.38 -0.02 -5.24
CA THR A 78 13.88 0.35 -6.58
C THR A 78 13.06 1.62 -6.56
N ILE A 79 12.68 2.13 -5.38
CA ILE A 79 11.89 3.36 -5.25
C ILE A 79 12.76 4.59 -5.49
N ASP A 80 12.21 5.57 -6.20
CA ASP A 80 12.85 6.87 -6.43
C ASP A 80 13.34 7.50 -5.10
N GLY A 81 14.58 7.98 -5.12
CA GLY A 81 15.24 8.56 -3.94
C GLY A 81 15.77 7.55 -2.91
N ALA A 82 15.64 6.23 -3.11
CA ALA A 82 16.10 5.23 -2.14
C ALA A 82 17.58 5.35 -1.76
N ARG A 83 18.44 5.77 -2.70
CA ARG A 83 19.89 5.94 -2.49
C ARG A 83 20.25 7.12 -1.59
N GLU A 84 19.29 7.97 -1.24
CA GLU A 84 19.49 9.13 -0.37
C GLU A 84 19.44 8.77 1.12
N PHE A 85 19.10 7.53 1.45
CA PHE A 85 18.94 7.02 2.81
C PHE A 85 19.93 5.89 3.10
N ASP A 86 20.41 5.82 4.34
CA ASP A 86 21.29 4.73 4.79
C ASP A 86 20.58 3.36 4.72
N ALA A 87 19.27 3.36 5.03
CA ALA A 87 18.38 2.23 4.83
C ALA A 87 17.30 2.62 3.80
N PRO A 88 17.14 1.88 2.70
CA PRO A 88 16.12 2.15 1.68
C PRO A 88 14.69 2.23 2.26
N HIS A 89 14.40 1.44 3.31
CA HIS A 89 13.11 1.46 4.02
C HIS A 89 12.85 2.75 4.80
N ASP A 90 13.82 3.65 4.92
CA ASP A 90 13.63 4.99 5.51
C ASP A 90 13.07 5.99 4.50
N ASN A 91 13.06 5.65 3.21
CA ASN A 91 12.46 6.46 2.16
C ASN A 91 10.96 6.70 2.44
N PRO A 92 10.53 7.95 2.61
CA PRO A 92 9.12 8.26 2.87
C PRO A 92 8.18 7.81 1.75
N LEU A 93 8.63 7.73 0.50
CA LEU A 93 7.81 7.23 -0.61
C LEU A 93 7.54 5.74 -0.47
N TRP A 94 8.57 4.93 -0.19
CA TRP A 94 8.39 3.50 0.05
C TRP A 94 7.49 3.25 1.27
N ARG A 95 7.70 4.01 2.35
CA ARG A 95 6.84 3.92 3.56
C ARG A 95 5.40 4.34 3.28
N GLU A 96 5.16 5.27 2.37
CA GLU A 96 3.81 5.64 1.97
C GLU A 96 3.13 4.54 1.17
N ILE A 97 3.84 3.90 0.25
CA ILE A 97 3.34 2.73 -0.49
C ILE A 97 2.95 1.62 0.49
N LEU A 98 3.82 1.32 1.48
CA LEU A 98 3.48 0.35 2.52
C LEU A 98 2.28 0.81 3.38
N LEU A 99 2.23 2.10 3.74
CA LEU A 99 1.12 2.66 4.51
C LEU A 99 -0.20 2.53 3.77
N HIS A 100 -0.22 2.72 2.46
CA HIS A 100 -1.40 2.54 1.62
C HIS A 100 -1.97 1.12 1.78
N GLU A 101 -1.13 0.10 1.61
CA GLU A 101 -1.55 -1.29 1.78
C GLU A 101 -1.91 -1.63 3.23
N LEU A 102 -1.24 -1.02 4.21
CA LEU A 102 -1.59 -1.18 5.62
C LEU A 102 -2.98 -0.59 5.94
N VAL A 103 -3.41 0.47 5.24
CA VAL A 103 -4.78 0.97 5.37
C VAL A 103 -5.78 -0.09 4.90
N HIS A 104 -5.52 -0.75 3.77
CA HIS A 104 -6.36 -1.86 3.30
C HIS A 104 -6.37 -3.05 4.26
N HIS A 105 -5.21 -3.39 4.81
CA HIS A 105 -5.11 -4.41 5.84
C HIS A 105 -5.97 -4.08 7.06
N VAL A 106 -5.90 -2.85 7.57
CA VAL A 106 -6.72 -2.39 8.70
C VAL A 106 -8.21 -2.39 8.37
N GLN A 107 -8.59 -1.94 7.17
CA GLN A 107 -9.98 -1.97 6.71
C GLN A 107 -10.54 -3.40 6.67
N TYR A 108 -9.72 -4.38 6.29
CA TYR A 108 -10.09 -5.78 6.29
C TYR A 108 -10.19 -6.36 7.70
N GLN A 109 -9.17 -6.14 8.55
CA GLN A 109 -9.12 -6.69 9.91
C GLN A 109 -10.20 -6.11 10.84
N THR A 110 -10.66 -4.88 10.57
CA THR A 110 -11.75 -4.25 11.34
C THR A 110 -13.14 -4.58 10.82
N GLY A 111 -13.26 -5.31 9.71
CA GLY A 111 -14.53 -5.64 9.05
C GLY A 111 -15.16 -4.47 8.29
N GLU A 112 -14.47 -3.35 8.11
CA GLU A 112 -14.96 -2.25 7.27
C GLU A 112 -15.17 -2.72 5.83
N ALA A 113 -14.25 -3.55 5.33
CA ALA A 113 -14.32 -4.14 3.99
C ALA A 113 -15.61 -4.94 3.73
N ASP A 114 -16.21 -5.54 4.77
CA ASP A 114 -17.44 -6.33 4.65
C ASP A 114 -18.67 -5.48 4.31
N THR A 115 -18.56 -4.15 4.48
CA THR A 115 -19.64 -3.20 4.20
C THR A 115 -19.62 -2.65 2.78
N TRP A 116 -18.54 -2.92 2.03
CA TRP A 116 -18.34 -2.33 0.71
C TRP A 116 -19.09 -3.07 -0.39
N GLN A 117 -19.52 -2.33 -1.41
CA GLN A 117 -20.10 -2.93 -2.62
C GLN A 117 -19.03 -3.44 -3.59
N CYS A 118 -17.82 -2.90 -3.50
CA CYS A 118 -16.64 -3.33 -4.24
C CYS A 118 -15.37 -2.97 -3.46
N SER A 119 -14.26 -3.68 -3.71
CA SER A 119 -12.98 -3.46 -3.03
C SER A 119 -12.44 -2.03 -3.20
N SER A 120 -12.68 -1.43 -4.36
CA SER A 120 -12.24 -0.07 -4.69
C SER A 120 -12.71 0.98 -3.67
N GLN A 121 -13.80 0.76 -2.93
CA GLN A 121 -14.27 1.76 -1.95
C GLN A 121 -13.22 2.07 -0.87
N GLY A 122 -12.32 1.14 -0.56
CA GLY A 122 -11.23 1.34 0.41
C GLY A 122 -10.16 2.36 -0.03
N GLU A 123 -10.02 2.60 -1.33
CA GLU A 123 -8.99 3.46 -1.93
C GLU A 123 -9.03 4.90 -1.42
N VAL A 124 -10.22 5.43 -1.13
CA VAL A 124 -10.37 6.83 -0.70
C VAL A 124 -9.55 7.11 0.56
N ALA A 125 -9.64 6.22 1.54
CA ALA A 125 -8.93 6.38 2.80
C ALA A 125 -7.42 6.17 2.61
N ALA A 126 -7.03 5.13 1.87
CA ALA A 126 -5.63 4.80 1.60
C ALA A 126 -4.90 5.96 0.92
N TYR A 127 -5.45 6.50 -0.17
CA TYR A 127 -4.89 7.69 -0.82
C TYR A 127 -4.90 8.92 0.10
N THR A 128 -6.01 9.21 0.78
CA THR A 128 -6.09 10.42 1.63
C THR A 128 -5.06 10.40 2.76
N LEU A 129 -4.85 9.24 3.39
CA LEU A 129 -3.87 9.06 4.45
C LEU A 129 -2.44 9.10 3.91
N GLY A 130 -2.17 8.47 2.76
CA GLY A 130 -0.85 8.54 2.10
C GLY A 130 -0.41 9.97 1.79
N GLY A 131 -1.29 10.79 1.22
CA GLY A 131 -0.99 12.21 0.95
C GLY A 131 -0.73 13.02 2.22
N ARG A 132 -1.46 12.73 3.31
CA ARG A 132 -1.21 13.35 4.61
C ARG A 132 0.15 12.92 5.18
N TYR A 133 0.51 11.65 5.06
CA TYR A 133 1.78 11.12 5.52
C TYR A 133 2.96 11.82 4.82
N LEU A 134 2.97 11.87 3.49
CA LEU A 134 4.04 12.53 2.72
C LEU A 134 4.17 14.01 3.09
N LYS A 135 3.04 14.71 3.24
CA LYS A 135 3.02 16.12 3.67
C LYS A 135 3.67 16.32 5.04
N GLN A 136 3.42 15.44 6.00
CA GLN A 136 4.05 15.51 7.34
C GLN A 136 5.55 15.19 7.31
N ARG A 137 6.00 14.43 6.31
CA ARG A 137 7.42 14.10 6.09
C ARG A 137 8.15 15.08 5.19
N TYR A 138 7.48 16.13 4.72
CA TYR A 138 8.03 17.12 3.79
C TYR A 138 8.54 16.46 2.49
N THR A 139 7.83 15.44 2.02
CA THR A 139 8.13 14.73 0.77
C THR A 139 7.12 15.13 -0.30
N ASP A 140 7.61 15.38 -1.52
CA ASP A 140 6.76 15.69 -2.66
C ASP A 140 5.87 14.48 -3.01
N ASP A 141 4.59 14.74 -3.25
CA ASP A 141 3.62 13.70 -3.59
C ASP A 141 3.62 13.45 -5.11
N PRO A 142 4.04 12.26 -5.58
CA PRO A 142 4.18 11.98 -7.01
C PRO A 142 2.84 11.98 -7.76
N MET A 143 1.71 11.84 -7.06
CA MET A 143 0.39 11.79 -7.69
C MET A 143 -0.21 13.17 -8.04
N GLY A 144 0.38 14.27 -7.55
CA GLY A 144 -0.07 15.64 -7.79
C GLY A 144 -1.44 15.99 -7.21
N ASN A 145 -2.53 15.48 -7.80
CA ASN A 145 -3.91 15.69 -7.33
C ASN A 145 -4.53 14.41 -6.75
N ARG A 146 -4.01 14.02 -5.58
CA ARG A 146 -4.38 12.78 -4.90
C ARG A 146 -5.88 12.68 -4.56
N ASN A 147 -6.56 13.79 -4.27
CA ASN A 147 -8.01 13.80 -4.04
C ASN A 147 -8.82 13.44 -5.29
N PHE A 148 -8.35 13.85 -6.47
CA PHE A 148 -8.98 13.46 -7.73
C PHE A 148 -8.81 11.95 -7.96
N TRP A 149 -7.57 11.46 -7.86
CA TRP A 149 -7.26 10.05 -8.06
C TRP A 149 -7.96 9.13 -7.05
N ALA A 150 -7.99 9.50 -5.77
CA ALA A 150 -8.72 8.77 -4.73
C ALA A 150 -10.18 8.50 -5.13
N ARG A 151 -10.85 9.49 -5.75
CA ARG A 151 -12.23 9.36 -6.21
C ARG A 151 -12.37 8.58 -7.52
N VAL A 152 -11.35 8.58 -8.37
CA VAL A 152 -11.34 7.82 -9.62
C VAL A 152 -11.15 6.35 -9.31
N TYR A 153 -10.13 6.03 -8.49
CA TYR A 153 -9.82 4.66 -8.09
C TYR A 153 -10.91 4.05 -7.20
N ALA A 154 -11.63 4.86 -6.42
CA ALA A 154 -12.72 4.35 -5.59
C ALA A 154 -14.03 4.02 -6.32
N ARG A 155 -14.07 4.13 -7.65
CA ARG A 155 -15.26 3.77 -8.43
C ARG A 155 -15.36 2.27 -8.61
N CYS A 156 -16.53 1.74 -8.27
CA CYS A 156 -17.09 0.55 -8.89
C CYS A 156 -17.71 0.97 -10.25
#